data_AF-A0A4D4MJ96-F1
#
_entry.id   AF-A0A4D4MJ96-F1
#
_cell.length_a   1.000
_cell.length_b   1.000
_cell.length_c   1.000
_cell.angle_alpha   90.00
_cell.angle_beta   90.00
_cell.angle_gamma   90.00
#
_symmetry.space_group_name_H-M   'P 1'
#
loop_
_entity.id
_entity.type
_entity.pdbx_description
1 polymer ?
#
loop_
_entity_poly.entity_id
_entity_poly.type
_entity_poly.pdbx_seq_one_letter_code
_entity_poly.pdbx_strand_id
1 'polypeptide(L)'
;MCSVRAGLTRGGGTPDIDPSGSATHTADRSTKRTVRDVKPQTTPQSQAGTAEMYTVLHGDTLSGIADSRHVRGGWEQLYAANRGTIGADPDLILPGQRLHLRAKATTRTDDASTSTHKSSTSSSKSSTEKASSDRTEKATTSHSLVAPVNAGTGTQYHAAGSSWSKGYHTGVDFPVPTGTSVKAVAAGHVVSAGWGGSFGYQVVLRHADGRYTQYAHLSAISVKAGQSVTADQRIGRSGSTGNSTGPHLHFEVRTGPGFGSDVDPVAYLRAGGVRI
;
A
#
# COMPACT_ATOMS: atom_id res chain seq x y z
N MET A 1 86.14 -14.74 0.01
CA MET A 1 85.42 -14.25 -1.20
C MET A 1 84.06 -13.76 -0.71
N CYS A 2 83.96 -12.57 -0.10
CA CYS A 2 83.70 -11.26 -0.74
C CYS A 2 82.40 -11.33 -1.58
N SER A 3 81.30 -10.59 -1.31
CA SER A 3 81.27 -9.17 -1.00
C SER A 3 79.84 -8.64 -0.66
N VAL A 4 79.74 -7.84 0.43
CA VAL A 4 79.01 -6.54 0.67
C VAL A 4 77.54 -6.34 0.19
N ARG A 5 76.64 -5.59 0.86
CA ARG A 5 76.72 -4.36 1.69
C ARG A 5 75.35 -4.17 2.43
N ALA A 6 75.26 -4.05 3.75
CA ALA A 6 75.18 -2.82 4.58
C ALA A 6 74.22 -1.71 4.03
N GLY A 7 73.30 -1.11 4.81
CA GLY A 7 73.21 -1.13 6.26
C GLY A 7 72.04 -0.35 6.89
N LEU A 8 72.26 -0.12 8.19
CA LEU A 8 71.39 0.15 9.32
C LEU A 8 70.79 1.57 9.48
N THR A 9 69.58 1.59 10.05
CA THR A 9 69.10 2.34 11.25
C THR A 9 68.58 3.79 11.25
N ARG A 10 67.56 3.91 12.13
CA ARG A 10 67.19 5.01 13.06
C ARG A 10 66.19 6.02 12.46
N GLY A 11 65.04 6.32 13.05
CA GLY A 11 64.48 6.07 14.37
C GLY A 11 63.86 7.37 14.90
N GLY A 12 62.56 7.35 15.21
CA GLY A 12 61.89 8.22 16.17
C GLY A 12 61.36 9.58 15.68
N GLY A 13 60.12 9.89 16.10
CA GLY A 13 59.65 11.25 16.32
C GLY A 13 58.37 11.65 15.60
N THR A 14 57.21 11.40 16.20
CA THR A 14 56.07 12.33 16.11
C THR A 14 56.44 13.65 16.79
N PRO A 15 55.97 14.79 16.28
CA PRO A 15 54.91 15.46 17.03
C PRO A 15 53.81 16.08 16.16
N ASP A 16 52.64 16.18 16.78
CA ASP A 16 51.50 17.00 16.40
C ASP A 16 51.79 18.52 16.46
N ILE A 17 50.85 19.27 15.85
CA ILE A 17 50.42 20.67 16.06
C ILE A 17 50.71 21.66 14.89
N ASP A 18 49.60 22.02 14.21
CA ASP A 18 49.22 23.18 13.38
C ASP A 18 49.78 24.57 13.87
N PRO A 19 49.63 25.74 13.17
CA PRO A 19 48.78 26.07 12.02
C PRO A 19 49.42 26.93 10.90
N SER A 20 48.73 27.08 9.76
CA SER A 20 48.54 28.32 8.94
C SER A 20 48.63 28.08 7.42
N GLY A 21 47.55 28.42 6.69
CA GLY A 21 47.67 29.09 5.38
C GLY A 21 47.18 28.36 4.11
N SER A 22 45.90 28.57 3.77
CA SER A 22 45.32 28.84 2.43
C SER A 22 45.34 27.83 1.26
N ALA A 23 44.11 27.52 0.81
CA ALA A 23 43.62 27.26 -0.55
C ALA A 23 44.12 25.99 -1.26
N THR A 24 43.27 25.09 -1.78
CA THR A 24 42.16 25.34 -2.72
C THR A 24 41.27 24.09 -2.80
N HIS A 25 39.95 24.26 -2.80
CA HIS A 25 38.97 23.20 -3.00
C HIS A 25 38.91 22.73 -4.47
N THR A 26 39.10 21.45 -4.72
CA THR A 26 38.55 20.75 -5.90
C THR A 26 37.70 19.59 -5.43
N ALA A 27 36.38 19.75 -5.59
CA ALA A 27 35.39 18.73 -5.30
C ALA A 27 35.31 17.74 -6.46
N ASP A 28 35.62 16.47 -6.19
CA ASP A 28 35.33 15.36 -7.09
C ASP A 28 33.85 14.94 -6.95
N ARG A 29 33.16 14.93 -8.08
CA ARG A 29 31.70 14.85 -8.20
C ARG A 29 31.33 13.44 -8.64
N SER A 30 31.24 12.51 -7.70
CA SER A 30 30.67 11.18 -7.96
C SER A 30 29.17 11.30 -8.23
N THR A 31 28.80 11.16 -9.50
CA THR A 31 27.43 11.31 -9.99
C THR A 31 26.62 10.04 -9.71
N LYS A 32 25.83 10.10 -8.64
CA LYS A 32 24.72 9.19 -8.35
C LYS A 32 23.77 9.20 -9.56
N ARG A 33 23.75 8.11 -10.35
CA ARG A 33 22.75 7.89 -11.41
C ARG A 33 21.39 7.72 -10.75
N THR A 34 20.66 8.82 -10.61
CA THR A 34 19.24 8.81 -10.26
C THR A 34 18.46 8.34 -11.49
N VAL A 35 17.70 7.25 -11.33
CA VAL A 35 16.62 6.95 -12.29
C VAL A 35 15.61 8.08 -12.13
N ARG A 36 15.37 8.81 -13.22
CA ARG A 36 14.48 9.97 -13.21
C ARG A 36 13.05 9.52 -12.98
N ASP A 37 12.34 10.22 -12.09
CA ASP A 37 10.89 10.11 -11.97
C ASP A 37 10.23 10.37 -13.33
N VAL A 38 9.59 9.34 -13.87
CA VAL A 38 8.78 9.46 -15.09
C VAL A 38 7.49 10.17 -14.68
N LYS A 39 7.39 11.46 -15.04
CA LYS A 39 6.15 12.22 -14.90
C LYS A 39 5.06 11.59 -15.77
N PRO A 40 3.78 11.59 -15.35
CA PRO A 40 2.69 11.19 -16.22
C PRO A 40 2.70 12.06 -17.48
N GLN A 41 2.92 11.45 -18.63
CA GLN A 41 2.81 12.09 -19.93
C GLN A 41 1.55 11.54 -20.59
N THR A 42 0.51 12.38 -20.68
CA THR A 42 -0.54 12.20 -21.67
C THR A 42 -0.03 12.83 -22.95
N THR A 43 0.61 12.07 -23.83
CA THR A 43 0.97 12.58 -25.16
C THR A 43 -0.29 12.53 -26.03
N PRO A 44 -0.85 13.67 -26.49
CA PRO A 44 -1.85 13.65 -27.54
C PRO A 44 -1.09 13.34 -28.83
N GLN A 45 -1.21 12.13 -29.35
CA GLN A 45 -0.63 11.85 -30.66
C GLN A 45 -1.50 12.56 -31.70
N SER A 46 -0.91 13.57 -32.33
CA SER A 46 -1.47 14.31 -33.44
C SER A 46 -1.65 13.38 -34.66
N GLN A 47 -2.85 13.46 -35.24
CA GLN A 47 -3.23 13.01 -36.59
C GLN A 47 -3.27 11.48 -36.80
N ALA A 48 -4.48 11.00 -37.12
CA ALA A 48 -4.91 9.61 -37.39
C ALA A 48 -5.13 8.68 -36.16
N GLY A 49 -6.28 8.87 -35.49
CA GLY A 49 -6.85 7.89 -34.55
C GLY A 49 -6.67 8.24 -33.07
N THR A 50 -7.72 8.77 -32.45
CA THR A 50 -7.80 9.25 -31.06
C THR A 50 -7.71 8.13 -30.00
N ALA A 51 -6.54 7.53 -29.81
CA ALA A 51 -6.26 6.68 -28.66
C ALA A 51 -5.59 7.52 -27.55
N GLU A 52 -6.38 7.97 -26.57
CA GLU A 52 -5.82 8.54 -25.33
C GLU A 52 -5.10 7.42 -24.57
N MET A 53 -3.78 7.55 -24.45
CA MET A 53 -2.92 6.59 -23.76
C MET A 53 -2.57 7.08 -22.37
N TYR A 54 -2.58 6.16 -21.40
CA TYR A 54 -2.18 6.41 -20.02
C TYR A 54 -1.04 5.49 -19.60
N THR A 55 -0.03 6.03 -18.94
CA THR A 55 1.05 5.25 -18.34
C THR A 55 0.73 5.01 -16.88
N VAL A 56 0.60 3.75 -16.50
CA VAL A 56 0.36 3.29 -15.13
C VAL A 56 1.49 3.78 -14.24
N LEU A 57 1.13 4.50 -13.19
CA LEU A 57 2.04 4.94 -12.14
C LEU A 57 2.07 3.93 -11.00
N HIS A 58 3.05 4.10 -10.12
CA HIS A 58 3.17 3.25 -8.94
C HIS A 58 2.00 3.46 -7.99
N GLY A 59 1.25 2.38 -7.70
CA GLY A 59 0.08 2.42 -6.83
C GLY A 59 -1.23 2.74 -7.53
N ASP A 60 -1.24 2.87 -8.85
CA ASP A 60 -2.48 2.92 -9.60
C ASP A 60 -3.24 1.60 -9.53
N THR A 61 -4.56 1.70 -9.62
CA THR A 61 -5.47 0.56 -9.85
C THR A 61 -6.29 0.85 -11.10
N LEU A 62 -6.78 -0.19 -11.79
CA LEU A 62 -7.66 0.03 -12.94
C LEU A 62 -8.90 0.86 -12.56
N SER A 63 -9.43 0.67 -11.36
CA SER A 63 -10.52 1.46 -10.78
C SER A 63 -10.13 2.91 -10.56
N GLY A 64 -8.98 3.18 -9.93
CA GLY A 64 -8.50 4.55 -9.73
C GLY A 64 -8.19 5.29 -11.04
N ILE A 65 -7.62 4.58 -12.03
CA ILE A 65 -7.38 5.15 -13.36
C ILE A 65 -8.72 5.43 -14.06
N ALA A 66 -9.67 4.48 -14.03
CA ALA A 66 -10.97 4.65 -14.67
C ALA A 66 -11.77 5.81 -14.06
N ASP A 67 -11.76 5.96 -12.74
CA ASP A 67 -12.45 7.04 -12.04
C ASP A 67 -11.79 8.40 -12.33
N SER A 68 -10.45 8.50 -12.21
CA SER A 68 -9.72 9.75 -12.44
C SER A 68 -9.79 10.22 -13.90
N ARG A 69 -9.77 9.27 -14.85
CA ARG A 69 -9.85 9.54 -16.29
C ARG A 69 -11.28 9.52 -16.83
N HIS A 70 -12.28 9.33 -15.97
CA HIS A 70 -13.69 9.28 -16.33
C HIS A 70 -13.95 8.32 -17.51
N VAL A 71 -13.33 7.13 -17.46
CA VAL A 71 -13.46 6.11 -18.50
C VAL A 71 -14.91 5.62 -18.53
N ARG A 72 -15.58 5.79 -19.68
CA ARG A 72 -16.96 5.34 -19.87
C ARG A 72 -17.02 3.81 -19.78
N GLY A 73 -17.85 3.28 -18.88
CA GLY A 73 -17.90 1.85 -18.56
C GLY A 73 -16.93 1.42 -17.45
N GLY A 74 -16.24 2.38 -16.81
CA GLY A 74 -15.41 2.14 -15.65
C GLY A 74 -14.18 1.27 -15.94
N TRP A 75 -13.67 0.64 -14.88
CA TRP A 75 -12.45 -0.15 -14.94
C TRP A 75 -12.59 -1.45 -15.72
N GLU A 76 -13.80 -2.01 -15.79
CA GLU A 76 -14.11 -3.24 -16.53
C GLU A 76 -13.91 -3.02 -18.03
N GLN A 77 -14.38 -1.88 -18.54
CA GLN A 77 -14.19 -1.48 -19.93
C GLN A 77 -12.71 -1.16 -20.22
N LEU A 78 -12.01 -0.53 -19.26
CA LEU A 78 -10.57 -0.26 -19.34
C LEU A 78 -9.77 -1.57 -19.39
N TYR A 79 -10.13 -2.57 -18.59
CA TYR A 79 -9.53 -3.90 -18.61
C TYR A 79 -9.80 -4.60 -19.94
N ALA A 80 -11.06 -4.63 -20.39
CA ALA A 80 -11.44 -5.29 -21.64
C ALA A 80 -10.67 -4.73 -22.85
N ALA A 81 -10.47 -3.41 -22.90
CA ALA A 81 -9.70 -2.73 -23.95
C ALA A 81 -8.18 -3.02 -23.89
N ASN A 82 -7.67 -3.46 -22.74
CA ASN A 82 -6.24 -3.66 -22.49
C ASN A 82 -5.88 -5.09 -22.06
N ARG A 83 -6.79 -6.06 -22.25
CA ARG A 83 -6.60 -7.45 -21.80
C ARG A 83 -5.33 -8.09 -22.37
N GLY A 84 -4.97 -7.76 -23.61
CA GLY A 84 -3.72 -8.23 -24.23
C GLY A 84 -2.44 -7.69 -23.56
N THR A 85 -2.53 -6.53 -22.91
CA THR A 85 -1.41 -5.90 -22.20
C THR A 85 -1.39 -6.26 -20.71
N ILE A 86 -2.55 -6.43 -20.09
CA ILE A 86 -2.72 -6.69 -18.65
C ILE A 86 -2.64 -8.20 -18.33
N GLY A 87 -3.03 -9.05 -19.27
CA GLY A 87 -3.11 -10.49 -19.06
C GLY A 87 -4.42 -10.92 -18.40
N ALA A 88 -4.42 -12.14 -17.83
CA ALA A 88 -5.62 -12.77 -17.30
C ALA A 88 -6.11 -12.17 -15.96
N ASP A 89 -5.23 -11.50 -15.20
CA ASP A 89 -5.57 -10.87 -13.92
C ASP A 89 -5.76 -9.34 -14.12
N PRO A 90 -6.99 -8.81 -14.00
CA PRO A 90 -7.25 -7.36 -14.11
C PRO A 90 -6.60 -6.53 -13.00
N ASP A 91 -6.25 -7.13 -11.86
CA ASP A 91 -5.67 -6.40 -10.72
C ASP A 91 -4.14 -6.23 -10.85
N LEU A 92 -3.50 -6.93 -11.80
CA LEU A 92 -2.06 -6.89 -12.02
C LEU A 92 -1.70 -5.85 -13.10
N ILE A 93 -1.70 -4.58 -12.73
CA ILE A 93 -1.09 -3.52 -13.54
C ILE A 93 0.25 -3.10 -12.95
N LEU A 94 1.28 -3.05 -13.80
CA LEU A 94 2.64 -2.74 -13.41
C LEU A 94 2.98 -1.28 -13.72
N PRO A 95 3.76 -0.59 -12.88
CA PRO A 95 4.23 0.75 -13.17
C PRO A 95 4.99 0.81 -14.50
N GLY A 96 4.71 1.80 -15.33
CA GLY A 96 5.26 1.95 -16.68
C GLY A 96 4.46 1.26 -17.78
N GLN A 97 3.46 0.44 -17.43
CA GLN A 97 2.57 -0.20 -18.39
C GLN A 97 1.65 0.84 -19.05
N ARG A 98 1.41 0.73 -20.36
CA ARG A 98 0.61 1.70 -21.13
C ARG A 98 -0.77 1.14 -21.42
N LEU A 99 -1.81 1.87 -21.02
CA LEU A 99 -3.22 1.51 -21.19
C LEU A 99 -3.93 2.46 -22.16
N HIS A 100 -4.77 1.92 -23.02
CA HIS A 100 -5.69 2.65 -23.88
C HIS A 100 -6.93 3.05 -23.06
N LEU A 101 -7.20 4.34 -22.92
CA LEU A 101 -8.32 4.87 -22.14
C LEU A 101 -9.66 4.84 -22.89
N ARG A 102 -9.65 4.64 -24.21
CA ARG A 102 -10.85 4.44 -25.04
C ARG A 102 -10.84 3.09 -25.73
N ALA A 103 -11.96 2.39 -25.64
CA ALA A 103 -12.26 1.33 -26.58
C ALA A 103 -12.55 1.95 -27.96
N LYS A 104 -11.98 1.37 -29.01
CA LYS A 104 -12.36 1.65 -30.40
C LYS A 104 -13.87 1.43 -30.50
N ALA A 105 -14.61 2.47 -30.88
CA ALA A 105 -16.03 2.37 -31.13
C ALA A 105 -16.28 1.28 -32.19
N THR A 106 -16.71 0.10 -31.76
CA THR A 106 -17.47 -0.77 -32.65
C THR A 106 -18.85 -0.14 -32.72
N THR A 107 -19.10 0.54 -33.82
CA THR A 107 -20.44 0.92 -34.28
C THR A 107 -21.42 -0.21 -34.01
N ARG A 108 -22.30 -0.02 -33.02
CA ARG A 108 -23.63 -0.64 -33.07
C ARG A 108 -24.58 0.51 -33.31
N THR A 109 -25.17 0.42 -34.49
CA THR A 109 -26.22 1.24 -35.06
C THR A 109 -27.33 1.51 -34.07
N ASP A 110 -27.83 2.73 -34.16
CA ASP A 110 -29.09 3.19 -33.61
C ASP A 110 -30.20 2.16 -33.82
N ASP A 111 -30.94 1.86 -32.75
CA ASP A 111 -32.39 1.74 -32.88
C ASP A 111 -33.03 2.47 -31.70
N ALA A 112 -33.96 3.33 -32.07
CA ALA A 112 -34.60 4.30 -31.23
C ALA A 112 -35.81 3.65 -30.53
N SER A 113 -36.00 3.97 -29.26
CA SER A 113 -37.33 3.98 -28.63
C SER A 113 -37.33 4.92 -27.44
N THR A 114 -37.52 6.20 -27.77
CA THR A 114 -38.47 7.14 -27.15
C THR A 114 -38.99 6.81 -25.75
N SER A 115 -38.64 7.66 -24.78
CA SER A 115 -39.63 8.52 -24.11
C SER A 115 -38.97 9.58 -23.23
N THR A 116 -39.08 10.83 -23.71
CA THR A 116 -39.07 12.10 -22.98
C THR A 116 -39.74 12.07 -21.60
N HIS A 117 -39.19 12.82 -20.63
CA HIS A 117 -39.86 13.85 -19.80
C HIS A 117 -38.84 14.35 -18.75
N LYS A 118 -38.17 15.48 -19.01
CA LYS A 118 -38.53 16.84 -18.55
C LYS A 118 -38.25 17.09 -17.07
N SER A 119 -37.20 17.86 -16.84
CA SER A 119 -36.81 18.52 -15.61
C SER A 119 -37.93 19.40 -15.04
N SER A 120 -38.10 19.37 -13.72
CA SER A 120 -38.63 20.51 -12.97
C SER A 120 -38.01 20.58 -11.58
N THR A 121 -37.22 21.62 -11.41
CA THR A 121 -36.81 22.25 -10.15
C THR A 121 -38.03 22.54 -9.25
N SER A 122 -37.91 22.27 -7.95
CA SER A 122 -38.57 23.07 -6.92
C SER A 122 -37.79 23.04 -5.61
N SER A 123 -37.72 24.21 -4.99
CA SER A 123 -36.82 24.59 -3.91
C SER A 123 -37.49 24.49 -2.53
N SER A 124 -36.70 24.10 -1.52
CA SER A 124 -36.60 24.61 -0.13
C SER A 124 -37.85 24.82 0.77
N LYS A 125 -37.86 24.11 1.93
CA LYS A 125 -37.79 24.59 3.35
C LYS A 125 -38.35 23.51 4.29
N SER A 126 -37.57 22.97 5.24
CA SER A 126 -37.43 23.41 6.66
C SER A 126 -38.78 23.37 7.41
N SER A 127 -39.00 22.76 8.58
CA SER A 127 -38.16 22.23 9.66
C SER A 127 -39.09 21.57 10.71
N THR A 128 -38.51 20.78 11.63
CA THR A 128 -38.76 20.80 13.10
C THR A 128 -38.89 19.40 13.73
N GLU A 129 -37.80 19.04 14.43
CA GLU A 129 -37.65 18.33 15.70
C GLU A 129 -38.89 17.77 16.43
N LYS A 130 -38.82 16.53 16.95
CA LYS A 130 -38.47 16.27 18.38
C LYS A 130 -38.31 14.78 18.73
N ALA A 131 -37.13 14.49 19.31
CA ALA A 131 -36.82 13.66 20.48
C ALA A 131 -37.43 12.25 20.72
N SER A 132 -36.50 11.29 20.69
CA SER A 132 -36.09 10.38 21.79
C SER A 132 -37.10 9.46 22.48
N SER A 133 -36.86 8.16 22.34
CA SER A 133 -36.81 7.19 23.46
C SER A 133 -35.83 6.09 23.03
N ASP A 134 -34.62 6.13 23.58
CA ASP A 134 -34.21 5.24 24.67
C ASP A 134 -34.49 3.76 24.36
N ARG A 135 -33.49 3.11 23.75
CA ARG A 135 -33.09 1.79 24.20
C ARG A 135 -31.60 1.80 24.46
N THR A 136 -31.30 2.18 25.67
CA THR A 136 -30.15 1.72 26.42
C THR A 136 -30.20 0.19 26.52
N GLU A 137 -29.84 -0.50 25.43
CA GLU A 137 -29.39 -1.88 25.52
C GLU A 137 -27.90 -1.90 25.24
N LYS A 138 -27.17 -1.96 26.35
CA LYS A 138 -25.80 -2.43 26.48
C LYS A 138 -25.62 -3.67 25.62
N ALA A 139 -25.29 -3.48 24.34
CA ALA A 139 -24.78 -4.53 23.49
C ALA A 139 -23.38 -4.85 24.02
N THR A 140 -23.30 -5.78 24.96
CA THR A 140 -22.20 -6.73 25.00
C THR A 140 -22.27 -7.55 23.71
N THR A 141 -22.01 -6.91 22.56
CA THR A 141 -21.53 -7.61 21.38
C THR A 141 -20.21 -8.21 21.81
N SER A 142 -20.22 -9.50 22.12
CA SER A 142 -19.04 -10.32 21.98
C SER A 142 -18.45 -10.01 20.61
N HIS A 143 -17.41 -9.17 20.58
CA HIS A 143 -16.70 -8.79 19.37
C HIS A 143 -15.94 -10.03 18.90
N SER A 144 -16.65 -10.92 18.19
CA SER A 144 -16.03 -12.08 17.58
C SER A 144 -15.08 -11.56 16.51
N LEU A 145 -13.79 -11.67 16.79
CA LEU A 145 -12.76 -11.43 15.80
C LEU A 145 -12.74 -12.61 14.82
N VAL A 146 -12.21 -12.38 13.63
CA VAL A 146 -11.89 -13.43 12.65
C VAL A 146 -10.39 -13.46 12.38
N ALA A 147 -9.89 -14.61 11.93
CA ALA A 147 -8.49 -14.70 11.52
C ALA A 147 -8.26 -13.84 10.26
N PRO A 148 -7.13 -13.10 10.16
CA PRO A 148 -6.85 -12.25 9.01
C PRO A 148 -6.57 -13.06 7.73
N VAL A 149 -6.06 -14.29 7.89
CA VAL A 149 -5.85 -15.30 6.86
C VAL A 149 -6.12 -16.69 7.46
N ASN A 150 -6.40 -17.68 6.60
CA ASN A 150 -6.59 -19.07 7.03
C ASN A 150 -5.24 -19.82 7.05
N ALA A 151 -4.38 -19.48 8.00
CA ALA A 151 -3.07 -20.12 8.19
C ALA A 151 -2.64 -20.04 9.66
N GLY A 152 -1.73 -20.94 10.06
CA GLY A 152 -1.04 -20.84 11.35
C GLY A 152 -0.02 -19.70 11.39
N THR A 153 0.49 -19.40 12.58
CA THR A 153 1.52 -18.36 12.76
C THR A 153 2.91 -18.89 12.39
N GLY A 154 3.74 -18.00 11.82
CA GLY A 154 5.15 -18.21 11.54
C GLY A 154 6.01 -17.47 12.56
N THR A 155 6.68 -16.39 12.13
CA THR A 155 7.47 -15.54 13.02
C THR A 155 6.59 -14.90 14.09
N GLN A 156 6.95 -15.12 15.35
CA GLN A 156 6.17 -14.67 16.49
C GLN A 156 6.40 -13.18 16.79
N TYR A 157 5.44 -12.59 17.48
CA TYR A 157 5.59 -11.28 18.10
C TYR A 157 6.75 -11.27 19.10
N HIS A 158 7.51 -10.17 19.13
CA HIS A 158 8.71 -10.00 19.97
C HIS A 158 9.85 -10.99 19.69
N ALA A 159 9.85 -11.68 18.55
CA ALA A 159 11.05 -12.37 18.09
C ALA A 159 12.21 -11.37 17.98
N ALA A 160 13.32 -11.64 18.66
CA ALA A 160 14.48 -10.74 18.69
C ALA A 160 15.35 -10.90 17.45
N GLY A 161 15.88 -9.80 16.92
CA GLY A 161 16.82 -9.84 15.80
C GLY A 161 17.15 -8.46 15.22
N SER A 162 18.34 -8.36 14.63
CA SER A 162 18.85 -7.11 14.02
C SER A 162 18.16 -6.72 12.71
N SER A 163 17.41 -7.65 12.10
CA SER A 163 16.65 -7.38 10.87
C SER A 163 15.46 -6.43 11.08
N TRP A 164 15.01 -6.24 12.32
CA TRP A 164 13.92 -5.33 12.66
C TRP A 164 14.46 -4.02 13.25
N SER A 165 13.87 -2.89 12.86
CA SER A 165 14.33 -1.56 13.30
C SER A 165 14.29 -1.35 14.82
N LYS A 166 13.41 -2.06 15.54
CA LYS A 166 13.34 -2.03 17.00
C LYS A 166 14.21 -3.09 17.68
N GLY A 167 14.93 -3.90 16.91
CA GLY A 167 15.62 -5.09 17.41
C GLY A 167 14.68 -6.27 17.70
N TYR A 168 13.38 -6.12 17.43
CA TYR A 168 12.38 -7.16 17.62
C TYR A 168 11.24 -7.03 16.61
N HIS A 169 10.53 -8.14 16.40
CA HIS A 169 9.37 -8.24 15.52
C HIS A 169 8.10 -7.63 16.14
N THR A 170 7.55 -6.58 15.53
CA THR A 170 6.43 -5.77 16.06
C THR A 170 5.05 -6.35 15.80
N GLY A 171 4.96 -7.46 15.08
CA GLY A 171 3.71 -8.13 14.74
C GLY A 171 3.84 -9.65 14.81
N VAL A 172 2.89 -10.33 14.18
CA VAL A 172 2.97 -11.76 13.92
C VAL A 172 2.91 -11.99 12.42
N ASP A 173 3.72 -12.93 11.92
CA ASP A 173 3.72 -13.28 10.51
C ASP A 173 2.87 -14.52 10.28
N PHE A 174 2.11 -14.51 9.18
CA PHE A 174 1.41 -15.67 8.66
C PHE A 174 2.07 -16.07 7.32
N PRO A 175 2.77 -17.22 7.25
CA PRO A 175 3.39 -17.68 6.02
C PRO A 175 2.29 -18.15 5.06
N VAL A 176 2.00 -17.32 4.05
CA VAL A 176 0.99 -17.60 3.04
C VAL A 176 1.50 -17.16 1.66
N PRO A 177 1.16 -17.88 0.57
CA PRO A 177 1.55 -17.48 -0.77
C PRO A 177 1.05 -16.08 -1.13
N THR A 178 1.77 -15.39 -2.01
CA THR A 178 1.30 -14.13 -2.62
C THR A 178 -0.08 -14.34 -3.25
N GLY A 179 -0.98 -13.38 -3.07
CA GLY A 179 -2.34 -13.46 -3.59
C GLY A 179 -3.38 -14.01 -2.61
N THR A 180 -2.97 -14.54 -1.46
CA THR A 180 -3.91 -15.08 -0.44
C THR A 180 -4.82 -13.97 0.07
N SER A 181 -6.12 -14.22 0.15
CA SER A 181 -7.10 -13.24 0.62
C SER A 181 -6.82 -12.81 2.06
N VAL A 182 -6.59 -11.51 2.26
CA VAL A 182 -6.42 -10.89 3.59
C VAL A 182 -7.71 -10.20 3.98
N LYS A 183 -8.20 -10.50 5.18
CA LYS A 183 -9.50 -10.04 5.68
C LYS A 183 -9.34 -9.13 6.90
N ALA A 184 -10.29 -8.21 7.07
CA ALA A 184 -10.41 -7.41 8.28
C ALA A 184 -10.81 -8.30 9.46
N VAL A 185 -10.01 -8.31 10.52
CA VAL A 185 -10.27 -9.13 11.72
C VAL A 185 -11.51 -8.68 12.49
N ALA A 186 -11.92 -7.44 12.32
CA ALA A 186 -13.11 -6.83 12.90
C ALA A 186 -13.62 -5.71 12.00
N ALA A 187 -14.87 -5.28 12.23
CA ALA A 187 -15.38 -4.05 11.64
C ALA A 187 -14.51 -2.85 12.06
N GLY A 188 -14.33 -1.90 11.16
CA GLY A 188 -13.49 -0.74 11.43
C GLY A 188 -13.47 0.29 10.31
N HIS A 189 -12.74 1.38 10.55
CA HIS A 189 -12.51 2.44 9.58
C HIS A 189 -11.07 2.37 9.06
N VAL A 190 -10.91 2.43 7.74
CA VAL A 190 -9.59 2.44 7.09
C VAL A 190 -8.92 3.80 7.36
N VAL A 191 -7.87 3.79 8.16
CA VAL A 191 -7.05 4.95 8.50
C VAL A 191 -6.05 5.24 7.39
N SER A 192 -5.43 4.20 6.85
CA SER A 192 -4.54 4.31 5.69
C SER A 192 -4.62 3.05 4.83
N ALA A 193 -4.44 3.24 3.53
CA ALA A 193 -4.41 2.19 2.52
C ALA A 193 -3.45 2.64 1.41
N GLY A 194 -2.27 2.05 1.33
CA GLY A 194 -1.24 2.46 0.38
C GLY A 194 0.16 2.00 0.77
N TRP A 195 1.18 2.65 0.22
CA TRP A 195 2.59 2.34 0.51
C TRP A 195 3.02 2.88 1.88
N GLY A 196 3.55 2.00 2.74
CA GLY A 196 3.95 2.27 4.12
C GLY A 196 5.46 2.17 4.39
N GLY A 197 6.30 2.36 3.38
CA GLY A 197 7.75 2.27 3.53
C GLY A 197 8.22 0.81 3.65
N SER A 198 8.89 0.45 4.75
CA SER A 198 9.37 -0.92 4.98
C SER A 198 8.23 -1.95 5.05
N PHE A 199 7.02 -1.53 5.42
CA PHE A 199 5.83 -2.38 5.43
C PHE A 199 5.28 -2.69 4.02
N GLY A 200 5.83 -2.08 2.96
CA GLY A 200 5.32 -2.26 1.59
C GLY A 200 3.90 -1.71 1.43
N TYR A 201 3.07 -2.35 0.62
CA TYR A 201 1.64 -2.03 0.60
C TYR A 201 0.98 -2.51 1.90
N GLN A 202 0.22 -1.62 2.51
CA GLN A 202 -0.44 -1.88 3.77
C GLN A 202 -1.86 -1.33 3.84
N VAL A 203 -2.63 -1.88 4.77
CA VAL A 203 -3.90 -1.34 5.25
C VAL A 203 -3.80 -1.17 6.76
N VAL A 204 -4.26 -0.05 7.29
CA VAL A 204 -4.42 0.19 8.73
C VAL A 204 -5.89 0.47 9.02
N LEU A 205 -6.48 -0.31 9.92
CA LEU A 205 -7.86 -0.14 10.37
C LEU A 205 -7.90 0.37 11.81
N ARG A 206 -8.85 1.24 12.12
CA ARG A 206 -9.24 1.61 13.49
C ARG A 206 -10.54 0.89 13.85
N HIS A 207 -10.56 0.26 15.02
CA HIS A 207 -11.70 -0.51 15.51
C HIS A 207 -12.45 0.21 16.63
N ALA A 208 -13.65 -0.27 16.94
CA ALA A 208 -14.53 0.33 17.95
C ALA A 208 -13.98 0.21 19.38
N ASP A 209 -13.14 -0.79 19.63
CA ASP A 209 -12.44 -1.01 20.91
C ASP A 209 -11.22 -0.07 21.11
N GLY A 210 -10.98 0.85 20.17
CA GLY A 210 -9.87 1.79 20.19
C GLY A 210 -8.54 1.21 19.68
N ARG A 211 -8.49 -0.07 19.29
CA ARG A 211 -7.30 -0.70 18.72
C ARG A 211 -7.17 -0.37 17.24
N TYR A 212 -5.93 -0.51 16.76
CA TYR A 212 -5.59 -0.42 15.35
C TYR A 212 -5.03 -1.74 14.89
N THR A 213 -5.40 -2.20 13.70
CA THR A 213 -4.78 -3.37 13.06
C THR A 213 -4.08 -2.96 11.79
N GLN A 214 -2.86 -3.47 11.58
CA GLN A 214 -2.08 -3.26 10.36
C GLN A 214 -1.93 -4.59 9.63
N TYR A 215 -2.09 -4.54 8.31
CA TYR A 215 -1.90 -5.65 7.38
C TYR A 215 -0.87 -5.20 6.36
N ALA A 216 0.33 -5.78 6.39
CA ALA A 216 1.49 -5.32 5.64
C ALA A 216 2.00 -6.37 4.63
N HIS A 217 2.97 -5.94 3.83
CA HIS A 217 3.59 -6.68 2.72
C HIS A 217 2.61 -7.14 1.64
N LEU A 218 1.47 -6.45 1.50
CA LEU A 218 0.40 -6.83 0.59
C LEU A 218 0.87 -6.78 -0.87
N SER A 219 0.29 -7.63 -1.72
CA SER A 219 0.48 -7.54 -3.18
C SER A 219 -0.55 -6.64 -3.84
N ALA A 220 -1.73 -6.52 -3.23
CA ALA A 220 -2.83 -5.70 -3.70
C ALA A 220 -3.69 -5.21 -2.52
N ILE A 221 -4.27 -4.02 -2.67
CA ILE A 221 -5.17 -3.40 -1.71
C ILE A 221 -6.56 -3.30 -2.34
N SER A 222 -7.60 -3.69 -1.60
CA SER A 222 -9.00 -3.69 -2.08
C SER A 222 -9.88 -2.62 -1.42
N VAL A 223 -9.29 -1.75 -0.60
CA VAL A 223 -9.99 -0.70 0.16
C VAL A 223 -9.24 0.63 0.07
N LYS A 224 -9.93 1.73 0.39
CA LYS A 224 -9.35 3.08 0.40
C LYS A 224 -9.43 3.73 1.77
N ALA A 225 -8.55 4.70 2.03
CA ALA A 225 -8.61 5.50 3.25
C ALA A 225 -10.01 6.17 3.42
N GLY A 226 -10.51 6.19 4.65
CA GLY A 226 -11.84 6.68 5.00
C GLY A 226 -12.99 5.67 4.79
N GLN A 227 -12.74 4.55 4.10
CA GLN A 227 -13.74 3.50 3.93
C GLN A 227 -14.05 2.79 5.25
N SER A 228 -15.32 2.44 5.47
CA SER A 228 -15.72 1.52 6.55
C SER A 228 -15.70 0.08 6.02
N VAL A 229 -15.26 -0.86 6.85
CA VAL A 229 -15.21 -2.28 6.54
C VAL A 229 -15.91 -3.09 7.62
N THR A 230 -16.47 -4.24 7.26
CA THR A 230 -17.01 -5.21 8.22
C THR A 230 -15.95 -6.26 8.57
N ALA A 231 -16.17 -7.01 9.66
CA ALA A 231 -15.38 -8.21 9.93
C ALA A 231 -15.50 -9.20 8.75
N ASP A 232 -14.45 -9.97 8.51
CA ASP A 232 -14.32 -10.94 7.40
C ASP A 232 -14.33 -10.32 5.99
N GLN A 233 -14.48 -9.01 5.87
CA GLN A 233 -14.38 -8.33 4.58
C GLN A 233 -12.94 -8.41 4.06
N ARG A 234 -12.77 -8.82 2.80
CA ARG A 234 -11.46 -8.78 2.13
C ARG A 234 -11.00 -7.33 1.98
N ILE A 235 -9.78 -7.07 2.44
CA ILE A 235 -9.14 -5.74 2.38
C ILE A 235 -7.90 -5.70 1.48
N GLY A 236 -7.38 -6.87 1.09
CA GLY A 236 -6.26 -6.99 0.17
C GLY A 236 -5.87 -8.42 -0.09
N ARG A 237 -4.68 -8.59 -0.65
CA ARG A 237 -4.04 -9.89 -0.87
C ARG A 237 -2.63 -9.87 -0.28
N SER A 238 -2.21 -10.97 0.35
CA SER A 238 -0.86 -11.12 0.89
C SER A 238 0.18 -11.03 -0.23
N GLY A 239 1.42 -10.72 0.13
CA GLY A 239 2.49 -10.56 -0.85
C GLY A 239 3.86 -10.59 -0.20
N SER A 240 4.79 -9.88 -0.82
CA SER A 240 6.17 -9.74 -0.34
C SER A 240 6.73 -8.36 -0.67
N THR A 241 5.88 -7.32 -0.61
CA THR A 241 6.31 -5.94 -0.92
C THR A 241 6.99 -5.29 0.28
N GLY A 242 7.81 -4.26 0.04
CA GLY A 242 8.58 -3.60 1.11
C GLY A 242 9.80 -4.42 1.56
N ASN A 243 10.14 -4.33 2.84
CA ASN A 243 11.23 -5.09 3.45
C ASN A 243 10.71 -6.47 3.88
N SER A 244 10.68 -7.41 2.92
CA SER A 244 10.24 -8.78 3.13
C SER A 244 11.24 -9.75 2.50
N THR A 245 11.47 -10.89 3.13
CA THR A 245 12.33 -11.97 2.63
C THR A 245 11.56 -13.05 1.87
N GLY A 246 10.23 -13.00 1.86
CA GLY A 246 9.38 -13.94 1.13
C GLY A 246 7.89 -13.71 1.37
N PRO A 247 7.00 -14.43 0.65
CA PRO A 247 5.56 -14.22 0.78
C PRO A 247 5.01 -14.52 2.18
N HIS A 248 4.37 -13.53 2.79
CA HIS A 248 3.65 -13.65 4.06
C HIS A 248 2.65 -12.50 4.24
N LEU A 249 1.81 -12.61 5.27
CA LEU A 249 1.12 -11.46 5.86
C LEU A 249 1.82 -11.10 7.16
N HIS A 250 2.31 -9.87 7.27
CA HIS A 250 2.68 -9.29 8.55
C HIS A 250 1.47 -8.57 9.16
N PHE A 251 1.11 -8.96 10.38
CA PHE A 251 -0.06 -8.46 11.09
C PHE A 251 0.32 -7.85 12.43
N GLU A 252 -0.02 -6.58 12.64
CA GLU A 252 0.17 -5.91 13.93
C GLU A 252 -1.17 -5.50 14.55
N VAL A 253 -1.19 -5.46 15.89
CA VAL A 253 -2.22 -4.79 16.67
C VAL A 253 -1.54 -3.66 17.45
N ARG A 254 -2.16 -2.49 17.50
CA ARG A 254 -1.60 -1.29 18.11
C ARG A 254 -2.60 -0.56 19.01
N THR A 255 -2.12 0.17 20.02
CA THR A 255 -2.94 1.10 20.82
C THR A 255 -3.13 2.46 20.16
N GLY A 256 -2.35 2.78 19.13
CA GLY A 256 -2.47 4.01 18.34
C GLY A 256 -2.20 3.77 16.84
N PRO A 257 -2.41 4.79 16.00
CA PRO A 257 -2.20 4.66 14.55
C PRO A 257 -0.71 4.58 14.16
N GLY A 258 0.19 5.05 15.03
CA GLY A 258 1.61 5.18 14.77
C GLY A 258 2.42 3.91 15.09
N PHE A 259 3.57 3.79 14.43
CA PHE A 259 4.56 2.77 14.73
C PHE A 259 5.00 2.84 16.20
N GLY A 260 5.20 1.66 16.79
CA GLY A 260 5.80 1.50 18.10
C GLY A 260 4.84 1.52 19.28
N SER A 261 3.54 1.50 19.01
CA SER A 261 2.46 1.27 19.97
C SER A 261 1.91 -0.15 19.88
N ASP A 262 2.75 -1.09 19.42
CA ASP A 262 2.44 -2.49 19.20
C ASP A 262 2.08 -3.23 20.48
N VAL A 263 1.12 -4.16 20.37
CA VAL A 263 0.73 -5.10 21.42
C VAL A 263 0.57 -6.49 20.82
N ASP A 264 0.59 -7.53 21.66
CA ASP A 264 0.51 -8.93 21.22
C ASP A 264 -0.72 -9.19 20.32
N PRO A 265 -0.51 -9.44 19.01
CA PRO A 265 -1.59 -9.67 18.07
C PRO A 265 -2.31 -11.00 18.30
N VAL A 266 -1.59 -12.03 18.75
CA VAL A 266 -2.15 -13.37 18.99
C VAL A 266 -3.04 -13.34 20.22
N ALA A 267 -2.60 -12.66 21.29
CA ALA A 267 -3.43 -12.45 22.47
C ALA A 267 -4.72 -11.67 22.14
N TYR A 268 -4.61 -10.62 21.32
CA TYR A 268 -5.77 -9.85 20.84
C TYR A 268 -6.76 -10.74 20.07
N LEU A 269 -6.28 -11.52 19.10
CA LEU A 269 -7.10 -12.43 18.31
C LEU A 269 -7.79 -13.48 19.18
N ARG A 270 -7.06 -14.10 20.13
CA ARG A 270 -7.59 -15.11 21.05
C ARG A 270 -8.63 -14.54 22.01
N ALA A 271 -8.42 -13.33 22.50
CA ALA A 271 -9.41 -12.63 23.33
C ALA A 271 -10.73 -12.38 22.57
N GLY A 272 -10.65 -12.22 21.25
CA GLY A 272 -11.80 -12.14 20.34
C GLY A 272 -12.37 -13.48 19.87
N GLY A 273 -11.89 -14.61 20.40
CA GLY A 273 -12.41 -15.95 20.07
C GLY A 273 -11.75 -16.66 18.88
N VAL A 274 -10.70 -16.07 18.29
CA VAL A 274 -9.96 -16.70 17.17
C VAL A 274 -9.01 -17.77 17.71
N ARG A 275 -8.98 -18.94 17.05
CA ARG A 275 -8.08 -20.05 17.38
C ARG A 275 -6.92 -20.11 16.37
N ILE A 276 -5.72 -19.75 16.81
CA ILE A 276 -4.45 -19.83 16.07
C ILE A 276 -3.29 -20.23 16.99
#